data_AF-A0A6I3CQ05-F1
#
_entry.id   AF-A0A6I3CQ05-F1
#
_cell.length_a   1.000
_cell.length_b   1.000
_cell.length_c   1.000
_cell.angle_alpha   90.00
_cell.angle_beta   90.00
_cell.angle_gamma   90.00
#
_symmetry.space_group_name_H-M   'P 1'
#
loop_
_entity.id
_entity.type
_entity.pdbx_description
1 polymer ?
#
loop_
_entity_poly.entity_id
_entity_poly.type
_entity_poly.pdbx_seq_one_letter_code
_entity_poly.pdbx_strand_id
1 'polypeptide(L)' 'MRLVLLTRAMEPSSEVLPALSLLAHHVRTLPAEPTALLSAPDCDVLIIDGRR' A
#
# COMPACT_ATOMS: atom_id res chain seq x y z
N MET A 1 -10.73 -4.63 7.30
CA MET A 1 -10.26 -4.83 5.92
C MET A 1 -8.76 -4.59 5.87
N ARG A 2 -8.00 -5.47 5.25
CA ARG A 2 -6.53 -5.40 5.10
C ARG A 2 -6.19 -5.01 3.66
N LEU A 3 -5.43 -3.92 3.51
CA LEU A 3 -4.93 -3.46 2.22
C LEU A 3 -3.41 -3.56 2.16
N VAL A 4 -2.91 -3.86 0.97
CA VAL A 4 -1.49 -3.70 0.65
C VAL A 4 -1.35 -2.57 -0.38
N LEU A 5 -0.45 -1.61 -0.11
CA LEU A 5 -0.10 -0.53 -1.04
C LEU A 5 1.33 -0.73 -1.53
N LEU A 6 1.50 -0.99 -2.83
CA LEU A 6 2.80 -0.95 -3.49
C LEU A 6 3.08 0.49 -3.92
N THR A 7 4.12 1.11 -3.38
CA THR A 7 4.49 2.49 -3.75
C THR A 7 6.01 2.71 -3.76
N ARG A 8 6.45 3.63 -4.63
CA ARG A 8 7.83 4.15 -4.66
C ARG A 8 7.97 5.43 -3.82
N ALA A 9 6.89 5.92 -3.24
CA ALA A 9 6.94 7.09 -2.39
C ALA A 9 7.75 6.78 -1.14
N MET A 10 8.74 7.64 -0.87
CA MET A 10 9.51 7.59 0.37
C MET A 10 8.81 8.34 1.51
N GLU A 11 7.79 9.12 1.19
CA GLU A 11 6.91 9.76 2.19
C GLU A 11 5.92 8.74 2.81
N PRO A 12 5.40 9.00 4.02
CA PRO A 12 4.41 8.13 4.66
C PRO A 12 3.22 7.86 3.73
N SER A 13 2.63 6.65 3.78
CA SER A 13 1.48 6.30 2.92
C SER A 13 0.26 7.21 3.09
N SER A 14 0.16 7.90 4.23
CA SER A 14 -0.84 8.95 4.48
C SER A 14 -0.68 10.17 3.55
N GLU A 15 0.49 10.40 2.96
CA GLU A 15 0.72 11.48 1.99
C GLU A 15 0.53 11.03 0.53
N VAL A 16 0.54 9.71 0.28
CA VAL A 16 0.31 9.12 -1.05
C VAL A 16 -1.18 8.97 -1.36
N LEU A 17 -1.95 8.45 -0.40
CA LEU A 17 -3.39 8.23 -0.51
C LEU A 17 -4.08 8.59 0.82
N PRO A 18 -4.16 9.88 1.21
CA PRO A 18 -4.68 10.33 2.50
C PRO A 18 -6.11 9.87 2.77
N ALA A 19 -6.92 9.67 1.73
CA ALA A 19 -8.28 9.15 1.90
C ALA A 19 -8.32 7.76 2.58
N LEU A 20 -7.24 6.96 2.44
CA LEU A 20 -7.09 5.68 3.14
C LEU A 20 -6.80 5.83 4.64
N SER A 21 -6.71 7.04 5.21
CA SER A 21 -6.72 7.19 6.66
C SER A 21 -8.10 7.50 7.22
N LEU A 22 -9.11 7.73 6.37
CA LEU A 22 -10.44 8.18 6.79
C LEU A 22 -11.37 7.03 7.23
N LEU A 23 -10.98 5.78 7.00
CA LEU A 23 -11.77 4.58 7.30
C LEU A 23 -10.99 3.62 8.19
N ALA A 24 -11.71 2.74 8.91
CA ALA A 24 -11.14 1.74 9.82
C ALA A 24 -10.60 0.51 9.07
N HIS A 25 -9.56 0.70 8.28
CA HIS A 25 -8.84 -0.34 7.54
C HIS A 25 -7.36 -0.31 7.87
N HIS A 26 -6.72 -1.46 7.74
CA HIS A 26 -5.30 -1.61 8.00
C HIS A 26 -4.54 -1.60 6.68
N VAL A 27 -3.68 -0.60 6.49
CA VAL A 27 -2.86 -0.47 5.28
C VAL A 27 -1.43 -0.91 5.60
N ARG A 28 -0.91 -1.87 4.84
CA ARG A 28 0.51 -2.23 4.84
C ARG A 28 1.18 -1.70 3.58
N THR A 29 2.17 -0.85 3.73
CA THR A 29 2.95 -0.32 2.61
C THR A 29 4.09 -1.26 2.29
N LEU A 30 4.29 -1.53 1.01
CA LEU A 30 5.44 -2.27 0.49
C LEU A 30 6.10 -1.50 -0.65
N PRO A 31 7.40 -1.74 -0.87
CA PRO A 31 8.11 -1.24 -2.04
C PRO A 31 7.44 -1.68 -3.35
N ALA A 32 7.43 -0.83 -4.38
CA ALA A 32 6.81 -1.13 -5.69
C ALA A 32 7.72 -1.95 -6.62
N GLU A 33 8.20 -3.08 -6.10
CA GLU A 33 8.93 -4.11 -6.84
C GLU A 33 8.17 -5.45 -6.77
N PRO A 34 8.15 -6.25 -7.85
CA PRO A 34 7.45 -7.54 -7.86
C PRO A 34 7.90 -8.49 -6.74
N THR A 35 9.16 -8.43 -6.35
CA THR A 35 9.74 -9.26 -5.28
C THR A 35 9.17 -8.96 -3.90
N ALA A 36 8.64 -7.76 -3.67
CA ALA A 36 8.01 -7.41 -2.40
C ALA A 36 6.77 -8.28 -2.09
N LEU A 37 6.09 -8.76 -3.14
CA LEU A 37 4.90 -9.61 -3.01
C LEU A 37 5.20 -11.00 -2.45
N LEU A 38 6.44 -11.48 -2.58
CA LEU A 38 6.85 -12.79 -2.03
C LEU A 38 6.74 -12.84 -0.50
N SER A 39 6.74 -11.68 0.17
CA SER A 39 6.60 -11.53 1.62
C SER A 39 5.37 -10.69 2.01
N ALA A 40 4.43 -10.51 1.08
CA ALA A 40 3.18 -9.85 1.36
C ALA A 40 2.26 -10.77 2.19
N PRO A 41 1.61 -10.26 3.25
CA PRO A 41 0.57 -10.99 3.94
C PRO A 41 -0.68 -11.07 3.06
N ASP A 42 -1.59 -11.98 3.42
CA ASP A 42 -2.92 -12.04 2.81
C ASP A 42 -3.66 -10.71 3.00
N CYS A 43 -4.20 -10.18 1.89
CA CYS A 43 -4.95 -8.93 1.86
C CYS A 43 -6.22 -9.05 1.03
N ASP A 44 -7.17 -8.18 1.32
CA ASP A 44 -8.45 -8.11 0.61
C ASP A 44 -8.30 -7.33 -0.71
N VAL A 45 -7.39 -6.34 -0.74
CA VAL A 45 -7.13 -5.48 -1.90
C VAL A 45 -5.64 -5.15 -1.99
N LEU A 46 -5.10 -5.29 -3.20
CA LEU A 46 -3.78 -4.81 -3.58
C LEU A 46 -3.92 -3.51 -4.37
N ILE A 47 -3.31 -2.44 -3.87
CA ILE A 47 -3.28 -1.12 -4.50
C ILE A 47 -1.88 -0.90 -5.04
N ILE A 48 -1.77 -0.47 -6.30
CA ILE A 48 -0.51 -0.16 -6.94
C ILE A 48 -0.48 1.34 -7.21
N ASP A 49 0.51 2.02 -6.66
CA ASP A 49 0.80 3.40 -6.99
C ASP A 49 1.36 3.48 -8.41
N GLY A 50 0.53 3.93 -9.35
CA GLY A 50 0.89 4.11 -10.76
C GLY A 50 1.61 5.43 -11.06
N ARG A 51 1.97 6.22 -10.05
CA ARG A 51 2.74 7.45 -10.25
C ARG A 51 4.17 7.07 -10.66
N ARG A 52 4.50 7.33 -11.93
CA ARG A 52 5.80 7.07 -12.61
C ARG A 52 6.11 5.61 -12.88
#